data_AF-A0A370KVF8-F1
#
_entry.id   AF-A0A370KVF8-F1
#
_cell.length_a   1.000
_cell.length_b   1.000
_cell.length_c   1.000
_cell.angle_alpha   90.00
_cell.angle_beta   90.00
_cell.angle_gamma   90.00
#
_symmetry.space_group_name_H-M   'P 1'
#
loop_
_entity.id
_entity.type
_entity.pdbx_description
1 polymer ?
#
loop_
_entity_poly.entity_id
_entity_poly.type
_entity_poly.pdbx_seq_one_letter_code
_entity_poly.pdbx_strand_id
1 'polypeptide(L)'
;MARDTTDQTPLSSVQELTDYLAAGSKPEEKFRIGTEHEKFAFFRADNSPVPYVGEASISALLKGLQQKSGWDPIMDGDNIIGLGEPKGMGAISIEPGGQFELSGAPLETIHETCKESNTHLATLREIAEPMGIRFLGIGGSPKWTLAETPVMPKSRYEIMTRYMPKVGSKGLDMMYRTCTIQVNLDFSSEADMRKKMRVSMKLQSLATALFASSPFTEGKRNGLLSWRGDIWRDTDNNRSGLLDFTFRDDFGFHDYVEWALDVPMYFIVRDGHYHDCTHVTFRQFMNGALKGEVAAWEPTMGDWTNHLSTLFPDVRLKRFLEMRGADGGPWRRICGLPAFWVGLLYDDAALEDADMLTKDWTFDEVNALRDAVPSQGLKAKFHGHELYETAREVIAVSKAGLRARNKLNKEGQDETIFLAPLDEVMAKRATLAEDLLALYHGRWNGSVEPVFEEYQY
;
A
#
# COMPACT_ATOMS: atom_id res chain seq x y z
N MET A 1 -6.75 7.33 -5.78
CA MET A 1 -6.04 7.73 -4.56
C MET A 1 -5.39 9.11 -4.65
N ALA A 2 -5.08 9.63 -5.85
CA ALA A 2 -4.31 10.88 -6.01
C ALA A 2 -5.08 12.20 -5.78
N ARG A 3 -6.43 12.20 -5.76
CA ARG A 3 -7.26 13.40 -5.59
C ARG A 3 -8.25 13.18 -4.43
N ASP A 4 -8.31 14.15 -3.52
CA ASP A 4 -9.34 14.20 -2.48
C ASP A 4 -10.72 14.48 -3.10
N THR A 5 -11.76 13.84 -2.55
CA THR A 5 -13.12 13.87 -3.11
C THR A 5 -13.88 15.11 -2.63
N THR A 6 -14.68 15.70 -3.52
CA THR A 6 -15.45 16.93 -3.26
C THR A 6 -16.96 16.72 -3.21
N ASP A 7 -17.41 15.51 -2.85
CA ASP A 7 -18.84 15.20 -2.71
C ASP A 7 -19.45 16.01 -1.55
N GLN A 8 -20.37 16.92 -1.88
CA GLN A 8 -21.01 17.85 -0.94
C GLN A 8 -22.30 17.29 -0.31
N THR A 9 -22.60 16.00 -0.53
CA THR A 9 -23.76 15.35 0.05
C THR A 9 -23.67 15.42 1.58
N PRO A 10 -24.60 16.11 2.26
CA PRO A 10 -24.56 16.25 3.71
C PRO A 10 -24.73 14.88 4.38
N LEU A 11 -24.05 14.69 5.51
CA LEU A 11 -24.19 13.49 6.33
C LEU A 11 -25.02 13.79 7.57
N SER A 12 -25.92 12.88 7.91
CA SER A 12 -26.85 13.02 9.04
C SER A 12 -26.87 11.81 9.98
N SER A 13 -26.33 10.67 9.57
CA SER A 13 -26.38 9.43 10.34
C SER A 13 -25.19 8.50 10.09
N VAL A 14 -24.91 7.64 11.06
CA VAL A 14 -23.91 6.55 10.94
C VAL A 14 -24.33 5.52 9.89
N GLN A 15 -25.64 5.36 9.65
CA GLN A 15 -26.17 4.45 8.64
C GLN A 15 -25.70 4.85 7.24
N GLU A 16 -25.70 6.15 6.90
CA GLU A 16 -25.21 6.63 5.60
C GLU A 16 -23.73 6.29 5.35
N LEU A 17 -22.91 6.29 6.40
CA LEU A 17 -21.49 5.89 6.34
C LEU A 17 -21.34 4.38 6.11
N THR A 18 -22.22 3.60 6.74
CA THR A 18 -22.27 2.14 6.60
C THR A 18 -22.74 1.75 5.20
N ASP A 19 -23.81 2.39 4.71
CA ASP A 19 -24.36 2.21 3.37
C ASP A 19 -23.35 2.58 2.28
N TYR A 20 -22.53 3.61 2.51
CA TYR A 20 -21.43 3.97 1.61
C TYR A 20 -20.43 2.83 1.40
N LEU A 21 -20.01 2.14 2.47
CA LEU A 21 -19.12 0.98 2.37
C LEU A 21 -19.83 -0.20 1.72
N ALA A 22 -21.08 -0.47 2.13
CA ALA A 22 -21.89 -1.56 1.58
C ALA A 22 -22.12 -1.42 0.07
N ALA A 23 -22.21 -0.19 -0.44
CA ALA A 23 -22.32 0.12 -1.87
C ALA A 23 -21.08 -0.29 -2.70
N GLY A 24 -19.98 -0.73 -2.06
CA GLY A 24 -18.86 -1.40 -2.73
C GLY A 24 -19.17 -2.81 -3.21
N SER A 25 -20.20 -3.44 -2.64
CA SER A 25 -20.63 -4.80 -2.99
C SER A 25 -21.02 -4.88 -4.46
N LYS A 26 -20.42 -5.81 -5.20
CA LYS A 26 -20.68 -6.00 -6.63
C LYS A 26 -20.63 -7.48 -7.01
N PRO A 27 -21.37 -7.94 -8.02
CA PRO A 27 -21.31 -9.35 -8.41
C PRO A 27 -19.92 -9.72 -8.96
N GLU A 28 -19.52 -10.97 -8.81
CA GLU A 28 -18.15 -11.45 -9.03
C GLU A 28 -17.64 -11.21 -10.45
N GLU A 29 -18.50 -11.24 -11.47
CA GLU A 29 -18.12 -10.92 -12.85
C GLU A 29 -17.63 -9.47 -13.02
N LYS A 30 -17.96 -8.60 -12.05
CA LYS A 30 -17.49 -7.21 -11.97
C LYS A 30 -16.29 -7.03 -11.05
N PHE A 31 -15.78 -8.09 -10.42
CA PHE A 31 -14.55 -7.99 -9.64
C PHE A 31 -13.38 -7.57 -10.52
N ARG A 32 -12.56 -6.68 -9.98
CA ARG A 32 -11.36 -6.17 -10.63
C ARG A 32 -10.18 -6.22 -9.68
N ILE A 33 -9.00 -6.03 -10.23
CA ILE A 33 -7.72 -6.08 -9.54
C ILE A 33 -7.07 -4.73 -9.76
N GLY A 34 -7.09 -3.87 -8.74
CA GLY A 34 -6.30 -2.63 -8.74
C GLY A 34 -4.95 -2.91 -8.11
N THR A 35 -3.86 -2.46 -8.71
CA THR A 35 -2.50 -2.62 -8.14
C THR A 35 -1.84 -1.28 -8.01
N GLU A 36 -1.25 -1.04 -6.85
CA GLU A 36 -0.55 0.20 -6.55
C GLU A 36 0.90 -0.11 -6.18
N HIS A 37 1.83 0.71 -6.66
CA HIS A 37 3.22 0.54 -6.30
C HIS A 37 4.00 1.85 -6.30
N GLU A 38 4.81 2.01 -5.25
CA GLU A 38 5.70 3.14 -5.03
C GLU A 38 7.14 2.77 -5.39
N LYS A 39 7.95 3.78 -5.66
CA LYS A 39 9.36 3.63 -6.05
C LYS A 39 10.13 4.91 -5.75
N PHE A 40 11.37 4.77 -5.32
CA PHE A 40 12.24 5.91 -5.04
C PHE A 40 12.90 6.40 -6.32
N ALA A 41 12.75 7.70 -6.63
CA ALA A 41 13.47 8.35 -7.72
C ALA A 41 14.85 8.81 -7.21
N PHE A 42 15.92 8.56 -7.99
CA PHE A 42 17.27 8.97 -7.65
C PHE A 42 18.07 9.39 -8.88
N PHE A 43 19.09 10.22 -8.68
CA PHE A 43 20.03 10.58 -9.74
C PHE A 43 21.07 9.48 -9.95
N ARG A 44 21.26 9.06 -11.21
CA ARG A 44 22.24 8.03 -11.58
C ARG A 44 23.68 8.45 -11.28
N ALA A 45 23.97 9.75 -11.24
CA ALA A 45 25.33 10.25 -11.08
C ALA A 45 25.92 9.95 -9.69
N ASP A 46 25.10 10.00 -8.63
CA ASP A 46 25.56 9.96 -7.24
C ASP A 46 24.56 9.30 -6.26
N ASN A 47 23.47 8.74 -6.76
CA ASN A 47 22.39 8.13 -5.98
C ASN A 47 21.71 9.09 -5.00
N SER A 48 21.78 10.41 -5.22
CA SER A 48 21.04 11.40 -4.43
C SER A 48 19.54 11.40 -4.77
N PRO A 49 18.66 11.76 -3.81
CA PRO A 49 17.22 11.79 -4.05
C PRO A 49 16.85 12.94 -5.00
N VAL A 50 15.76 12.75 -5.75
CA VAL A 50 15.32 13.74 -6.75
C VAL A 50 14.46 14.83 -6.10
N PRO A 51 14.82 16.14 -6.20
CA PRO A 51 14.03 17.22 -5.62
C PRO A 51 12.71 17.43 -6.39
N TYR A 52 11.78 18.17 -5.78
CA TYR A 52 10.51 18.48 -6.44
C TYR A 52 10.66 19.43 -7.65
N VAL A 53 11.48 20.48 -7.52
CA VAL A 53 11.71 21.51 -8.55
C VAL A 53 13.05 21.36 -9.25
N GLY A 54 13.15 21.85 -10.49
CA GLY A 54 14.37 21.84 -11.31
C GLY A 54 14.14 21.21 -12.69
N GLU A 55 15.16 21.28 -13.55
CA GLU A 55 15.10 20.68 -14.91
C GLU A 55 15.01 19.16 -14.86
N ALA A 56 15.75 18.53 -13.95
CA ALA A 56 15.64 17.12 -13.60
C ALA A 56 15.04 17.01 -12.20
N SER A 57 13.73 16.77 -12.12
CA SER A 57 12.96 16.86 -10.88
C SER A 57 11.68 16.02 -10.93
N ILE A 58 11.03 15.83 -9.77
CA ILE A 58 9.72 15.16 -9.71
C ILE A 58 8.66 15.91 -10.53
N SER A 59 8.63 17.25 -10.48
CA SER A 59 7.73 18.06 -11.31
C SER A 59 8.01 17.87 -12.82
N ALA A 60 9.28 17.76 -13.21
CA ALA A 60 9.65 17.51 -14.61
C ALA A 60 9.21 16.11 -15.08
N LEU A 61 9.33 15.08 -14.23
CA LEU A 61 8.82 13.73 -14.51
C LEU A 61 7.30 13.73 -14.72
N LEU A 62 6.54 14.40 -13.84
CA LEU A 62 5.09 14.51 -13.96
C LEU A 62 4.68 15.23 -15.25
N LYS A 63 5.35 16.34 -15.60
CA LYS A 63 5.09 17.07 -16.85
C LYS A 63 5.45 16.25 -18.08
N GLY A 64 6.56 15.50 -18.06
CA GLY A 64 6.92 14.60 -19.15
C GLY A 64 5.90 13.48 -19.33
N LEU A 65 5.39 12.91 -18.24
CA LEU A 65 4.33 11.90 -18.27
C LEU A 65 3.03 12.50 -18.80
N GLN A 66 2.64 13.68 -18.33
CA GLN A 66 1.46 14.41 -18.81
C GLN A 66 1.49 14.57 -20.33
N GLN A 67 2.63 15.03 -20.88
CA GLN A 67 2.79 15.24 -22.32
C GLN A 67 2.69 13.94 -23.11
N LYS A 68 3.21 12.83 -22.56
CA LYS A 68 3.24 11.53 -23.25
C LYS A 68 1.93 10.77 -23.14
N SER A 69 1.25 10.81 -21.99
CA SER A 69 0.02 10.06 -21.73
C SER A 69 -1.25 10.85 -22.06
N GLY A 70 -1.18 12.19 -22.07
CA GLY A 70 -2.35 13.06 -22.18
C GLY A 70 -3.26 13.04 -20.94
N TRP A 71 -2.76 12.57 -19.80
CA TRP A 71 -3.51 12.53 -18.54
C TRP A 71 -3.67 13.92 -17.94
N ASP A 72 -4.76 14.11 -17.19
CA ASP A 72 -5.09 15.41 -16.61
C ASP A 72 -4.20 15.69 -15.38
N PRO A 73 -3.66 16.90 -15.24
CA PRO A 73 -2.83 17.25 -14.10
C PRO A 73 -3.66 17.35 -12.82
N ILE A 74 -3.16 16.77 -11.75
CA ILE A 74 -3.67 16.98 -10.40
C ILE A 74 -2.81 18.05 -9.76
N MET A 75 -3.44 19.15 -9.32
CA MET A 75 -2.78 20.34 -8.83
C MET A 75 -3.06 20.58 -7.34
N ASP A 76 -2.06 21.07 -6.62
CA ASP A 76 -2.18 21.66 -5.28
C ASP A 76 -1.57 23.07 -5.34
N GLY A 77 -2.43 24.08 -5.37
CA GLY A 77 -2.05 25.41 -5.83
C GLY A 77 -1.44 25.37 -7.24
N ASP A 78 -0.24 25.92 -7.38
CA ASP A 78 0.50 25.96 -8.66
C ASP A 78 1.33 24.70 -8.93
N ASN A 79 1.37 23.76 -7.98
CA ASN A 79 2.22 22.58 -8.05
C ASN A 79 1.48 21.40 -8.68
N ILE A 80 2.06 20.81 -9.72
CA ILE A 80 1.62 19.51 -10.22
C ILE A 80 2.05 18.42 -9.23
N ILE A 81 1.08 17.68 -8.70
CA ILE A 81 1.30 16.68 -7.64
C ILE A 81 0.87 15.28 -8.05
N GLY A 82 0.38 15.13 -9.27
CA GLY A 82 -0.05 13.86 -9.83
C GLY A 82 -0.69 14.02 -11.19
N LEU A 83 -1.17 12.91 -11.72
CA LEU A 83 -1.91 12.81 -12.97
C LEU A 83 -3.11 11.88 -12.78
N GLY A 84 -4.26 12.24 -13.32
CA GLY A 84 -5.43 11.38 -13.39
C GLY A 84 -5.70 10.93 -14.82
N GLU A 85 -5.91 9.63 -15.03
CA GLU A 85 -6.40 9.15 -16.32
C GLU A 85 -7.83 9.69 -16.55
N PRO A 86 -8.15 10.25 -17.73
CA PRO A 86 -9.41 10.99 -17.95
C PRO A 86 -10.71 10.19 -17.73
N LYS A 87 -10.68 8.85 -17.83
CA LYS A 87 -11.82 7.97 -17.56
C LYS A 87 -11.86 7.49 -16.11
N GLY A 88 -10.94 7.97 -15.26
CA GLY A 88 -10.83 7.60 -13.85
C GLY A 88 -10.28 6.19 -13.65
N MET A 89 -9.63 5.63 -14.67
CA MET A 89 -9.11 4.26 -14.63
C MET A 89 -7.71 4.18 -14.03
N GLY A 90 -7.10 5.26 -13.56
CA GLY A 90 -5.76 5.20 -12.98
C GLY A 90 -5.26 6.56 -12.57
N ALA A 91 -4.22 6.57 -11.75
CA ALA A 91 -3.58 7.80 -11.32
C ALA A 91 -2.07 7.60 -11.09
N ILE A 92 -1.32 8.68 -11.28
CA ILE A 92 0.05 8.81 -10.81
C ILE A 92 0.05 9.84 -9.68
N SER A 93 0.66 9.50 -8.56
CA SER A 93 0.78 10.39 -7.38
C SER A 93 2.21 10.42 -6.88
N ILE A 94 2.47 11.41 -6.03
CA ILE A 94 3.73 11.52 -5.27
C ILE A 94 3.41 11.43 -3.78
N GLU A 95 4.20 10.62 -3.09
CA GLU A 95 4.18 10.49 -1.62
C GLU A 95 5.07 11.56 -0.95
N PRO A 96 5.03 11.74 0.38
CA PRO A 96 5.66 12.87 1.05
C PRO A 96 7.15 13.05 0.75
N GLY A 97 7.89 11.94 0.60
CA GLY A 97 9.32 11.90 0.28
C GLY A 97 9.65 11.89 -1.21
N GLY A 98 8.67 12.11 -2.09
CA GLY A 98 8.85 12.04 -3.54
C GLY A 98 8.85 10.63 -4.11
N GLN A 99 8.43 9.63 -3.32
CA GLN A 99 8.19 8.29 -3.85
C GLN A 99 7.11 8.38 -4.92
N PHE A 100 7.38 7.76 -6.07
CA PHE A 100 6.61 7.95 -7.29
C PHE A 100 5.63 6.79 -7.46
N GLU A 101 4.35 7.05 -7.28
CA GLU A 101 3.30 6.01 -7.25
C GLU A 101 2.61 5.86 -8.61
N LEU A 102 2.29 4.62 -8.95
CA LEU A 102 1.19 4.31 -9.88
C LEU A 102 0.07 3.67 -9.06
N SER A 103 -1.13 4.25 -9.11
CA SER A 103 -2.39 3.60 -8.74
C SER A 103 -3.04 3.12 -10.03
N GLY A 104 -2.86 1.84 -10.33
CA GLY A 104 -3.22 1.22 -11.59
C GLY A 104 -4.71 1.02 -11.79
N ALA A 105 -5.09 0.60 -12.99
CA ALA A 105 -6.48 0.39 -13.35
C ALA A 105 -7.12 -0.79 -12.62
N PRO A 106 -8.45 -0.75 -12.42
CA PRO A 106 -9.20 -1.94 -12.04
C PRO A 106 -9.26 -2.90 -13.23
N LEU A 107 -8.35 -3.87 -13.25
CA LEU A 107 -8.15 -4.83 -14.35
C LEU A 107 -8.81 -6.19 -14.06
N GLU A 108 -9.03 -7.01 -15.09
CA GLU A 108 -9.72 -8.30 -14.92
C GLU A 108 -8.74 -9.43 -14.56
N THR A 109 -7.49 -9.32 -15.03
CA THR A 109 -6.47 -10.37 -14.90
C THR A 109 -5.13 -9.83 -14.38
N ILE A 110 -4.34 -10.72 -13.78
CA ILE A 110 -2.95 -10.44 -13.41
C ILE A 110 -2.09 -10.21 -14.66
N HIS A 111 -2.41 -10.86 -15.79
CA HIS A 111 -1.73 -10.62 -17.06
C HIS A 111 -1.83 -9.15 -17.49
N GLU A 112 -3.03 -8.56 -17.38
CA GLU A 112 -3.26 -7.15 -17.64
C GLU A 112 -2.52 -6.27 -16.63
N THR A 113 -2.58 -6.61 -15.35
CA THR A 113 -1.88 -5.90 -14.27
C THR A 113 -0.38 -5.80 -14.54
N CYS A 114 0.24 -6.91 -14.94
CA CYS A 114 1.65 -6.96 -15.30
C CYS A 114 1.95 -6.18 -16.57
N LYS A 115 1.06 -6.21 -17.56
CA LYS A 115 1.21 -5.41 -18.78
C LYS A 115 1.17 -3.91 -18.48
N GLU A 116 0.24 -3.47 -17.64
CA GLU A 116 0.13 -2.09 -17.19
C GLU A 116 1.40 -1.65 -16.46
N SER A 117 1.82 -2.42 -15.45
CA SER A 117 3.02 -2.12 -14.65
C SER A 117 4.27 -1.99 -15.53
N ASN A 118 4.48 -2.92 -16.47
CA ASN A 118 5.62 -2.85 -17.40
C ASN A 118 5.52 -1.66 -18.37
N THR A 119 4.31 -1.34 -18.85
CA THR A 119 4.08 -0.18 -19.73
C THR A 119 4.40 1.12 -19.01
N HIS A 120 3.97 1.24 -17.74
CA HIS A 120 4.27 2.38 -16.89
C HIS A 120 5.78 2.53 -16.67
N LEU A 121 6.47 1.46 -16.27
CA LEU A 121 7.91 1.49 -16.04
C LEU A 121 8.69 1.85 -17.31
N ALA A 122 8.33 1.30 -18.46
CA ALA A 122 8.95 1.64 -19.75
C ALA A 122 8.73 3.12 -20.12
N THR A 123 7.50 3.61 -19.97
CA THR A 123 7.14 5.01 -20.25
C THR A 123 7.92 5.96 -19.35
N LEU A 124 7.95 5.66 -18.06
CA LEU A 124 8.65 6.45 -17.05
C LEU A 124 10.16 6.48 -17.31
N ARG A 125 10.73 5.34 -17.69
CA ARG A 125 12.14 5.22 -18.05
C ARG A 125 12.49 6.12 -19.24
N GLU A 126 11.70 6.11 -20.32
CA GLU A 126 11.95 6.97 -21.49
C GLU A 126 12.00 8.46 -21.14
N ILE A 127 11.21 8.90 -20.14
CA ILE A 127 11.17 10.30 -19.68
C ILE A 127 12.33 10.61 -18.73
N ALA A 128 12.65 9.68 -17.83
CA ALA A 128 13.62 9.86 -16.77
C ALA A 128 15.08 9.71 -17.24
N GLU A 129 15.34 8.84 -18.23
CA GLU A 129 16.70 8.56 -18.68
C GLU A 129 17.45 9.81 -19.19
N PRO A 130 16.85 10.68 -20.03
CA PRO A 130 17.49 11.93 -20.46
C PRO A 130 17.80 12.90 -19.31
N MET A 131 17.05 12.82 -18.21
CA MET A 131 17.25 13.65 -17.01
C MET A 131 18.31 13.06 -16.06
N GLY A 132 18.87 11.89 -16.38
CA GLY A 132 19.78 11.18 -15.49
C GLY A 132 19.09 10.58 -14.26
N ILE A 133 17.77 10.42 -14.28
CA ILE A 133 16.98 9.86 -13.18
C ILE A 133 16.78 8.36 -13.39
N ARG A 134 16.76 7.60 -12.30
CA ARG A 134 16.43 6.17 -12.22
C ARG A 134 15.49 5.91 -11.05
N PHE A 135 14.92 4.70 -11.00
CA PHE A 135 13.95 4.33 -9.97
C PHE A 135 14.34 3.02 -9.28
N LEU A 136 14.16 2.97 -7.97
CA LEU A 136 14.46 1.80 -7.13
C LEU A 136 13.17 1.26 -6.50
N GLY A 137 12.94 -0.05 -6.64
CA GLY A 137 11.84 -0.78 -5.99
C GLY A 137 12.33 -1.53 -4.76
N ILE A 138 12.11 -0.96 -3.58
CA ILE A 138 12.52 -1.52 -2.29
C ILE A 138 11.60 -1.00 -1.18
N GLY A 139 11.46 -1.69 -0.04
CA GLY A 139 10.52 -1.32 1.02
C GLY A 139 10.85 -0.03 1.77
N GLY A 140 12.12 0.37 1.82
CA GLY A 140 12.56 1.58 2.51
C GLY A 140 13.86 2.13 1.94
N SER A 141 14.07 3.44 2.07
CA SER A 141 15.26 4.11 1.52
C SER A 141 16.53 3.52 2.14
N PRO A 142 17.42 2.91 1.34
CA PRO A 142 18.59 2.20 1.87
C PRO A 142 19.72 3.15 2.29
N LYS A 143 19.70 4.40 1.83
CA LYS A 143 20.83 5.34 1.89
C LYS A 143 20.52 6.66 2.57
N TRP A 144 19.37 7.27 2.28
CA TRP A 144 19.13 8.66 2.66
C TRP A 144 18.65 8.77 4.10
N THR A 145 19.21 9.73 4.83
CA THR A 145 18.65 10.18 6.10
C THR A 145 17.30 10.88 5.86
N LEU A 146 16.47 10.98 6.90
CA LEU A 146 15.22 11.74 6.81
C LEU A 146 15.44 13.20 6.40
N ALA A 147 16.57 13.80 6.81
CA ALA A 147 16.91 15.19 6.49
C ALA A 147 17.35 15.40 5.02
N GLU A 148 17.86 14.34 4.37
CA GLU A 148 18.22 14.38 2.95
C GLU A 148 17.03 14.09 2.04
N THR A 149 15.98 13.45 2.55
CA THR A 149 14.77 13.17 1.78
C THR A 149 14.05 14.47 1.39
N PRO A 150 13.67 14.65 0.10
CA PRO A 150 12.95 15.83 -0.35
C PRO A 150 11.53 15.87 0.21
N VAL A 151 10.98 17.06 0.39
CA VAL A 151 9.60 17.28 0.84
C VAL A 151 8.74 17.69 -0.34
N MET A 152 7.72 16.89 -0.67
CA MET A 152 6.79 17.20 -1.74
C MET A 152 5.79 18.30 -1.33
N PRO A 153 5.48 19.27 -2.20
CA PRO A 153 4.62 20.41 -1.86
C PRO A 153 3.14 20.05 -1.98
N LYS A 154 2.67 19.14 -1.12
CA LYS A 154 1.26 18.78 -0.96
C LYS A 154 0.79 19.26 0.41
N SER A 155 -0.19 20.16 0.41
CA SER A 155 -0.67 20.88 1.59
C SER A 155 -1.10 19.92 2.72
N ARG A 156 -1.75 18.79 2.38
CA ARG A 156 -2.12 17.76 3.37
C ARG A 156 -0.93 17.12 4.09
N TYR A 157 0.23 17.01 3.44
CA TYR A 157 1.41 16.38 4.04
C TYR A 157 2.03 17.27 5.11
N GLU A 158 1.86 18.58 5.06
CA GLU A 158 2.30 19.48 6.12
C GLU A 158 1.55 19.21 7.43
N ILE A 159 0.24 18.99 7.36
CA ILE A 159 -0.59 18.64 8.52
C ILE A 159 -0.10 17.33 9.13
N MET A 160 0.04 16.29 8.29
CA MET A 160 0.52 14.98 8.73
C MET A 160 1.93 15.05 9.34
N THR A 161 2.84 15.79 8.73
CA THR A 161 4.23 15.95 9.21
C THR A 161 4.29 16.56 10.61
N ARG A 162 3.45 17.55 10.91
CA ARG A 162 3.34 18.12 12.26
C ARG A 162 2.65 17.19 13.25
N TYR A 163 1.81 16.28 12.77
CA TYR A 163 1.03 15.37 13.60
C TYR A 163 1.79 14.12 14.00
N MET A 164 2.52 13.48 13.09
CA MET A 164 3.16 12.18 13.32
C MET A 164 3.99 12.11 14.62
N PRO A 165 4.84 13.11 14.97
CA PRO A 165 5.62 13.05 16.21
C PRO A 165 4.79 13.06 17.50
N LYS A 166 3.50 13.38 17.43
CA LYS A 166 2.57 13.40 18.58
C LYS A 166 2.00 12.01 18.89
N VAL A 167 2.06 11.08 17.94
CA VAL A 167 1.33 9.79 18.00
C VAL A 167 2.21 8.55 17.82
N GLY A 168 3.45 8.71 17.38
CA GLY A 168 4.43 7.64 17.25
C GLY A 168 5.82 8.16 16.92
N SER A 169 6.86 7.32 17.05
CA SER A 169 8.24 7.74 16.75
C SER A 169 8.65 7.51 15.30
N LYS A 170 7.89 6.71 14.52
CA LYS A 170 8.27 6.28 13.16
C LYS A 170 7.38 6.81 12.05
N GLY A 171 6.36 7.60 12.38
CA GLY A 171 5.40 8.12 11.39
C GLY A 171 6.04 9.02 10.32
N LEU A 172 7.12 9.73 10.64
CA LEU A 172 7.87 10.49 9.63
C LEU A 172 8.63 9.56 8.67
N ASP A 173 9.21 8.47 9.16
CA ASP A 173 9.89 7.50 8.30
C ASP A 173 8.91 6.77 7.38
N MET A 174 7.71 6.45 7.89
CA MET A 174 6.61 5.96 7.06
C MET A 174 6.37 6.89 5.87
N MET A 175 6.14 8.18 6.14
CA MET A 175 5.82 9.18 5.13
C MET A 175 6.94 9.36 4.11
N TYR A 176 8.18 9.48 4.57
CA TYR A 176 9.27 10.00 3.75
C TYR A 176 10.21 8.92 3.22
N ARG A 177 10.28 7.75 3.87
CA ARG A 177 11.35 6.77 3.61
C ARG A 177 10.85 5.35 3.34
N THR A 178 9.54 5.14 3.12
CA THR A 178 9.01 3.82 2.74
C THR A 178 8.40 3.78 1.35
N CYS A 179 8.41 2.60 0.74
CA CYS A 179 7.69 2.28 -0.49
C CYS A 179 6.94 0.94 -0.34
N THR A 180 5.77 0.85 -0.94
CA THR A 180 4.90 -0.33 -0.88
C THR A 180 4.56 -0.90 -2.27
N ILE A 181 4.13 -2.15 -2.30
CA ILE A 181 3.20 -2.65 -3.34
C ILE A 181 1.89 -2.96 -2.61
N GLN A 182 0.75 -2.63 -3.20
CA GLN A 182 -0.59 -2.92 -2.65
C GLN A 182 -1.47 -3.50 -3.75
N VAL A 183 -2.48 -4.25 -3.34
CA VAL A 183 -3.56 -4.70 -4.23
C VAL A 183 -4.90 -4.32 -3.62
N ASN A 184 -5.83 -3.90 -4.48
CA ASN A 184 -7.19 -3.49 -4.18
C ASN A 184 -8.14 -4.54 -4.76
N LEU A 185 -8.94 -5.17 -3.92
CA LEU A 185 -9.82 -6.30 -4.28
C LEU A 185 -11.26 -6.08 -3.80
N ASP A 186 -12.19 -6.59 -4.59
CA ASP A 186 -13.62 -6.41 -4.45
C ASP A 186 -14.26 -7.53 -3.62
N PHE A 187 -15.48 -7.25 -3.15
CA PHE A 187 -16.34 -8.19 -2.44
C PHE A 187 -17.77 -8.13 -2.98
N SER A 188 -18.50 -9.23 -2.83
CA SER A 188 -19.85 -9.40 -3.37
C SER A 188 -20.97 -9.10 -2.39
N SER A 189 -20.66 -9.17 -1.09
CA SER A 189 -21.60 -8.95 0.01
C SER A 189 -20.84 -8.64 1.29
N GLU A 190 -21.57 -8.29 2.36
CA GLU A 190 -20.98 -8.14 3.70
C GLU A 190 -20.34 -9.44 4.21
N ALA A 191 -20.96 -10.60 3.93
CA ALA A 191 -20.42 -11.89 4.36
C ALA A 191 -19.11 -12.24 3.62
N ASP A 192 -19.04 -11.95 2.32
CA ASP A 192 -17.82 -12.12 1.52
C ASP A 192 -16.73 -11.13 1.97
N MET A 193 -17.07 -9.85 2.15
CA MET A 193 -16.17 -8.83 2.70
C MET A 193 -15.58 -9.27 4.03
N ARG A 194 -16.43 -9.73 4.95
CA ARG A 194 -16.04 -10.23 6.27
C ARG A 194 -15.00 -11.34 6.17
N LYS A 195 -15.28 -12.38 5.37
CA LYS A 195 -14.39 -13.52 5.21
C LYS A 195 -13.05 -13.10 4.59
N LYS A 196 -13.08 -12.36 3.48
CA LYS A 196 -11.87 -11.87 2.81
C LYS A 196 -11.02 -11.00 3.72
N MET A 197 -11.64 -10.07 4.45
CA MET A 197 -10.91 -9.17 5.34
C MET A 197 -10.31 -9.91 6.53
N ARG A 198 -11.01 -10.89 7.12
CA ARG A 198 -10.48 -11.75 8.19
C ARG A 198 -9.27 -12.57 7.74
N VAL A 199 -9.39 -13.28 6.62
CA VAL A 199 -8.28 -14.06 6.04
C VAL A 199 -7.10 -13.16 5.75
N SER A 200 -7.34 -11.99 5.15
CA SER A 200 -6.29 -11.04 4.81
C SER A 200 -5.59 -10.48 6.06
N MET A 201 -6.34 -10.12 7.10
CA MET A 201 -5.80 -9.68 8.40
C MET A 201 -4.88 -10.73 9.00
N LYS A 202 -5.34 -11.99 9.06
CA LYS A 202 -4.58 -13.10 9.62
C LYS A 202 -3.30 -13.38 8.82
N LEU A 203 -3.35 -13.31 7.50
CA LEU A 203 -2.23 -13.61 6.61
C LEU A 203 -1.32 -12.41 6.31
N GLN A 204 -1.60 -11.20 6.83
CA GLN A 204 -0.86 -10.01 6.43
C GLN A 204 0.61 -10.04 6.83
N SER A 205 0.92 -10.56 8.01
CA SER A 205 2.30 -10.75 8.47
C SER A 205 3.05 -11.76 7.58
N LEU A 206 2.37 -12.78 7.04
CA LEU A 206 2.96 -13.71 6.09
C LEU A 206 3.31 -13.02 4.76
N ALA A 207 2.42 -12.18 4.23
CA ALA A 207 2.71 -11.36 3.06
C ALA A 207 3.89 -10.41 3.31
N THR A 208 3.94 -9.79 4.49
CA THR A 208 5.09 -8.95 4.89
C THR A 208 6.40 -9.75 4.85
N ALA A 209 6.42 -10.99 5.36
CA ALA A 209 7.60 -11.85 5.32
C ALA A 209 8.00 -12.23 3.88
N LEU A 210 7.06 -12.64 3.04
CA LEU A 210 7.30 -13.05 1.65
C LEU A 210 7.85 -11.90 0.79
N PHE A 211 7.40 -10.67 1.06
CA PHE A 211 7.75 -9.48 0.30
C PHE A 211 8.86 -8.63 0.93
N ALA A 212 9.36 -8.98 2.14
CA ALA A 212 10.38 -8.24 2.87
C ALA A 212 11.60 -7.87 2.00
N SER A 213 11.92 -6.57 1.94
CA SER A 213 12.99 -6.05 1.07
C SER A 213 13.73 -4.85 1.66
N SER A 214 13.54 -4.48 2.92
CA SER A 214 14.10 -3.23 3.49
C SER A 214 15.12 -3.43 4.63
N PRO A 215 16.26 -4.12 4.39
CA PRO A 215 17.26 -4.43 5.43
C PRO A 215 18.29 -3.32 5.68
N PHE A 216 18.22 -2.21 4.94
CA PHE A 216 19.17 -1.11 5.04
C PHE A 216 18.50 0.21 5.42
N THR A 217 19.22 1.02 6.19
CA THR A 217 18.88 2.41 6.51
C THR A 217 20.19 3.19 6.61
N GLU A 218 20.23 4.39 6.04
CA GLU A 218 21.39 5.31 6.15
C GLU A 218 22.74 4.67 5.77
N GLY A 219 22.72 3.85 4.72
CA GLY A 219 23.91 3.22 4.14
C GLY A 219 24.37 1.96 4.87
N LYS A 220 23.63 1.49 5.89
CA LYS A 220 24.03 0.36 6.74
C LYS A 220 22.87 -0.61 6.95
N ARG A 221 23.20 -1.84 7.36
CA ARG A 221 22.22 -2.80 7.85
C ARG A 221 21.49 -2.25 9.10
N ASN A 222 20.18 -2.40 9.15
CA ASN A 222 19.34 -1.92 10.26
C ASN A 222 18.92 -3.03 11.24
N GLY A 223 19.26 -4.30 10.95
CA GLY A 223 18.93 -5.46 11.78
C GLY A 223 17.54 -6.05 11.53
N LEU A 224 16.83 -5.56 10.51
CA LEU A 224 15.51 -6.01 10.12
C LEU A 224 15.54 -6.60 8.70
N LEU A 225 14.51 -7.34 8.34
CA LEU A 225 14.23 -7.80 6.98
C LEU A 225 13.19 -6.91 6.30
N SER A 226 12.17 -6.49 7.05
CA SER A 226 11.23 -5.44 6.63
C SER A 226 11.25 -4.32 7.67
N TRP A 227 12.12 -3.34 7.48
CA TRP A 227 12.09 -2.12 8.28
C TRP A 227 10.78 -1.36 8.10
N ARG A 228 10.22 -1.36 6.89
CA ARG A 228 8.88 -0.82 6.62
C ARG A 228 7.80 -1.47 7.48
N GLY A 229 7.80 -2.81 7.61
CA GLY A 229 6.86 -3.52 8.48
C GLY A 229 6.99 -3.10 9.95
N ASP A 230 8.22 -2.89 10.43
CA ASP A 230 8.47 -2.39 11.80
C ASP A 230 8.09 -0.92 12.00
N ILE A 231 8.23 -0.08 10.97
CA ILE A 231 7.81 1.33 10.98
C ILE A 231 6.31 1.44 11.30
N TRP A 232 5.48 0.66 10.63
CA TRP A 232 4.02 0.70 10.79
C TRP A 232 3.52 0.26 12.18
N ARG A 233 4.40 -0.25 13.06
CA ARG A 233 4.04 -0.57 14.45
C ARG A 233 4.10 0.63 15.40
N ASP A 234 4.71 1.73 14.96
CA ASP A 234 4.85 2.94 15.77
C ASP A 234 4.72 4.22 14.92
N THR A 235 3.78 4.16 13.96
CA THR A 235 3.36 5.31 13.13
C THR A 235 2.26 6.11 13.83
N ASP A 236 1.11 5.48 14.06
CA ASP A 236 -0.03 6.00 14.83
C ASP A 236 -0.96 4.83 15.15
N ASN A 237 -0.99 4.41 16.42
CA ASN A 237 -1.71 3.21 16.85
C ASN A 237 -3.24 3.39 16.89
N ASN A 238 -3.77 4.58 16.65
CA ASN A 238 -5.22 4.77 16.49
C ASN A 238 -5.72 4.36 15.11
N ARG A 239 -4.86 4.45 14.09
CA ARG A 239 -5.23 4.27 12.67
C ARG A 239 -4.49 3.14 11.96
N SER A 240 -3.55 2.47 12.62
CA SER A 240 -2.71 1.44 12.03
C SER A 240 -2.72 0.13 12.81
N GLY A 241 -2.28 -0.95 12.17
CA GLY A 241 -2.21 -2.27 12.76
C GLY A 241 -3.43 -3.15 12.47
N LEU A 242 -3.56 -4.19 13.30
CA LEU A 242 -4.65 -5.16 13.23
C LEU A 242 -5.92 -4.57 13.85
N LEU A 243 -7.06 -4.97 13.32
CA LEU A 243 -8.36 -4.57 13.83
C LEU A 243 -9.01 -5.77 14.54
N ASP A 244 -9.00 -5.78 15.87
CA ASP A 244 -9.48 -6.91 16.70
C ASP A 244 -10.86 -7.41 16.27
N PHE A 245 -11.81 -6.50 16.06
CA PHE A 245 -13.17 -6.86 15.68
C PHE A 245 -13.27 -7.71 14.40
N THR A 246 -12.25 -7.70 13.51
CA THR A 246 -12.21 -8.51 12.28
C THR A 246 -12.03 -10.01 12.55
N PHE A 247 -11.65 -10.40 13.77
CA PHE A 247 -11.48 -11.79 14.18
C PHE A 247 -12.79 -12.41 14.70
N ARG A 248 -13.83 -11.61 14.94
CA ARG A 248 -15.14 -12.10 15.37
C ARG A 248 -15.90 -12.71 14.20
N ASP A 249 -16.78 -13.67 14.48
CA ASP A 249 -17.53 -14.36 13.43
C ASP A 249 -18.60 -13.51 12.75
N ASP A 250 -19.05 -12.44 13.40
CA ASP A 250 -20.23 -11.66 13.05
C ASP A 250 -19.93 -10.21 12.64
N PHE A 251 -18.67 -9.76 12.60
CA PHE A 251 -18.36 -8.35 12.31
C PHE A 251 -18.86 -7.88 10.94
N GLY A 252 -19.25 -6.63 10.81
CA GLY A 252 -19.81 -6.07 9.57
C GLY A 252 -19.20 -4.74 9.17
N PHE A 253 -19.81 -4.11 8.16
CA PHE A 253 -19.48 -2.75 7.75
C PHE A 253 -19.63 -1.76 8.91
N HIS A 254 -20.67 -1.97 9.73
CA HIS A 254 -20.96 -1.10 10.87
C HIS A 254 -19.81 -1.05 11.88
N ASP A 255 -19.19 -2.20 12.22
CA ASP A 255 -18.06 -2.22 13.16
C ASP A 255 -16.86 -1.44 12.64
N TYR A 256 -16.59 -1.53 11.34
CA TYR A 256 -15.53 -0.76 10.71
C TYR A 256 -15.84 0.75 10.73
N VAL A 257 -17.10 1.14 10.52
CA VAL A 257 -17.54 2.53 10.64
C VAL A 257 -17.39 3.03 12.07
N GLU A 258 -17.81 2.26 13.07
CA GLU A 258 -17.70 2.64 14.48
C GLU A 258 -16.23 2.86 14.88
N TRP A 259 -15.32 1.99 14.44
CA TRP A 259 -13.88 2.21 14.62
C TRP A 259 -13.42 3.49 13.91
N ALA A 260 -13.72 3.63 12.62
CA ALA A 260 -13.28 4.77 11.81
C ALA A 260 -13.81 6.11 12.33
N LEU A 261 -15.01 6.15 12.90
CA LEU A 261 -15.62 7.34 13.50
C LEU A 261 -14.80 7.92 14.65
N ASP A 262 -14.13 7.05 15.41
CA ASP A 262 -13.36 7.43 16.60
C ASP A 262 -11.86 7.60 16.34
N VAL A 263 -11.38 7.30 15.13
CA VAL A 263 -10.03 7.68 14.72
C VAL A 263 -9.94 9.20 14.55
N PRO A 264 -8.92 9.88 15.15
CA PRO A 264 -8.71 11.30 14.93
C PRO A 264 -8.57 11.66 13.45
N MET A 265 -9.20 12.75 13.03
CA MET A 265 -9.10 13.24 11.65
C MET A 265 -7.72 13.85 11.40
N TYR A 266 -7.37 14.03 10.12
CA TYR A 266 -6.26 14.92 9.75
C TYR A 266 -6.76 16.28 9.29
N PHE A 267 -7.73 16.28 8.38
CA PHE A 267 -8.19 17.51 7.74
C PHE A 267 -9.60 17.38 7.20
N ILE A 268 -10.18 18.54 6.88
CA ILE A 268 -11.26 18.67 5.89
C ILE A 268 -10.81 19.60 4.76
N VAL A 269 -11.49 19.54 3.62
CA VAL A 269 -11.20 20.44 2.48
C VAL A 269 -12.37 21.39 2.28
N ARG A 270 -12.10 22.70 2.34
CA ARG A 270 -13.08 23.75 2.05
C ARG A 270 -12.42 24.83 1.20
N ASP A 271 -13.15 25.32 0.20
CA ASP A 271 -12.67 26.37 -0.71
C ASP A 271 -11.28 26.10 -1.31
N GLY A 272 -10.97 24.82 -1.59
CA GLY A 272 -9.68 24.39 -2.13
C GLY A 272 -8.52 24.35 -1.13
N HIS A 273 -8.78 24.56 0.16
CA HIS A 273 -7.78 24.58 1.23
C HIS A 273 -7.99 23.42 2.21
N TYR A 274 -6.87 22.91 2.73
CA TYR A 274 -6.87 21.91 3.80
C TYR A 274 -6.92 22.60 5.16
N HIS A 275 -7.94 22.29 5.95
CA HIS A 275 -8.08 22.75 7.32
C HIS A 275 -7.59 21.66 8.26
N ASP A 276 -6.68 22.00 9.19
CA ASP A 276 -6.18 21.07 10.20
C ASP A 276 -7.31 20.68 11.17
N CYS A 277 -7.59 19.38 11.26
CA CYS A 277 -8.63 18.81 12.12
C CYS A 277 -8.04 17.74 13.06
N THR A 278 -6.75 17.82 13.37
CA THR A 278 -6.04 16.81 14.17
C THR A 278 -6.49 16.73 15.63
N HIS A 279 -7.29 17.69 16.09
CA HIS A 279 -7.88 17.76 17.44
C HIS A 279 -9.27 17.14 17.55
N VAL A 280 -9.89 16.69 16.46
CA VAL A 280 -11.25 16.13 16.44
C VAL A 280 -11.32 14.74 15.82
N THR A 281 -12.25 13.92 16.26
CA THR A 281 -12.65 12.67 15.57
C THR A 281 -13.77 12.94 14.57
N PHE A 282 -14.02 12.01 13.63
CA PHE A 282 -15.13 12.16 12.70
C PHE A 282 -16.49 12.14 13.41
N ARG A 283 -16.62 11.36 14.51
CA ARG A 283 -17.81 11.38 15.36
C ARG A 283 -18.05 12.75 15.97
N GLN A 284 -17.00 13.41 16.46
CA GLN A 284 -17.10 14.77 17.01
C GLN A 284 -17.45 15.78 15.91
N PHE A 285 -16.87 15.62 14.71
CA PHE A 285 -17.20 16.44 13.55
C PHE A 285 -18.68 16.33 13.17
N MET A 286 -19.25 15.12 13.13
CA MET A 286 -20.69 14.91 12.92
C MET A 286 -21.56 15.56 13.99
N ASN A 287 -21.05 15.67 15.21
CA ASN A 287 -21.72 16.34 16.33
C ASN A 287 -21.43 17.85 16.40
N GLY A 288 -20.86 18.43 15.33
CA GLY A 288 -20.66 19.87 15.19
C GLY A 288 -19.44 20.45 15.88
N ALA A 289 -18.40 19.64 16.14
CA ALA A 289 -17.16 20.13 16.76
C ALA A 289 -16.46 21.25 15.97
N LEU A 290 -16.64 21.34 14.65
CA LEU A 290 -16.06 22.40 13.82
C LEU A 290 -16.96 23.62 13.66
N LYS A 291 -18.12 23.65 14.32
CA LYS A 291 -19.06 24.78 14.25
C LYS A 291 -18.43 26.04 14.82
N GLY A 292 -18.27 27.05 13.98
CA GLY A 292 -17.65 28.33 14.35
C GLY A 292 -16.14 28.38 14.13
N GLU A 293 -15.47 27.25 13.87
CA GLU A 293 -14.07 27.20 13.42
C GLU A 293 -13.97 27.32 11.88
N VAL A 294 -14.92 26.71 11.17
CA VAL A 294 -15.01 26.73 9.71
C VAL A 294 -16.42 27.15 9.29
N ALA A 295 -16.56 27.92 8.20
CA ALA A 295 -17.86 28.44 7.77
C ALA A 295 -18.82 27.32 7.32
N ALA A 296 -18.36 26.44 6.43
CA ALA A 296 -19.06 25.24 5.99
C ALA A 296 -18.66 24.04 6.88
N TRP A 297 -19.07 24.09 8.15
CA TRP A 297 -18.66 23.12 9.18
C TRP A 297 -19.42 21.80 9.13
N GLU A 298 -20.51 21.67 8.36
CA GLU A 298 -21.24 20.41 8.30
C GLU A 298 -20.42 19.31 7.59
N PRO A 299 -20.47 18.05 8.07
CA PRO A 299 -19.80 16.91 7.44
C PRO A 299 -20.46 16.53 6.11
N THR A 300 -19.63 16.16 5.13
CA THR A 300 -20.11 15.64 3.83
C THR A 300 -19.58 14.25 3.52
N MET A 301 -20.20 13.57 2.56
CA MET A 301 -19.73 12.28 2.05
C MET A 301 -18.30 12.37 1.48
N GLY A 302 -17.91 13.53 0.95
CA GLY A 302 -16.55 13.83 0.55
C GLY A 302 -15.59 13.79 1.74
N ASP A 303 -15.95 14.41 2.87
CA ASP A 303 -15.14 14.36 4.09
C ASP A 303 -15.00 12.93 4.62
N TRP A 304 -16.07 12.13 4.59
CA TRP A 304 -16.01 10.72 4.99
C TRP A 304 -15.06 9.91 4.09
N THR A 305 -15.18 10.08 2.77
CA THR A 305 -14.31 9.41 1.80
C THR A 305 -12.83 9.80 2.00
N ASN A 306 -12.58 11.08 2.30
CA ASN A 306 -11.24 11.59 2.59
C ASN A 306 -10.73 11.03 3.92
N HIS A 307 -11.55 11.01 4.98
CA HIS A 307 -11.20 10.45 6.28
C HIS A 307 -10.80 8.97 6.18
N LEU A 308 -11.59 8.15 5.49
CA LEU A 308 -11.28 6.75 5.20
C LEU A 308 -9.92 6.57 4.50
N SER A 309 -9.51 7.53 3.67
CA SER A 309 -8.20 7.50 3.00
C SER A 309 -7.01 7.75 3.94
N THR A 310 -7.28 8.30 5.14
CA THR A 310 -6.27 8.57 6.18
C THR A 310 -6.12 7.45 7.19
N LEU A 311 -6.94 6.40 7.10
CA LEU A 311 -6.83 5.21 7.93
C LEU A 311 -5.79 4.28 7.31
N PHE A 312 -4.92 3.65 8.10
CA PHE A 312 -3.83 2.81 7.62
C PHE A 312 -3.71 1.46 8.34
N PRO A 313 -4.82 0.72 8.54
CA PRO A 313 -4.75 -0.62 9.09
C PRO A 313 -4.00 -1.55 8.13
N ASP A 314 -3.60 -2.71 8.62
CA ASP A 314 -2.84 -3.71 7.85
C ASP A 314 -3.60 -4.18 6.58
N VAL A 315 -4.94 -4.16 6.64
CA VAL A 315 -5.91 -4.33 5.54
C VAL A 315 -6.99 -3.27 5.71
N ARG A 316 -7.18 -2.43 4.69
CA ARG A 316 -8.10 -1.29 4.75
C ARG A 316 -9.40 -1.59 4.03
N LEU A 317 -10.52 -1.24 4.65
CA LEU A 317 -11.82 -1.28 4.01
C LEU A 317 -12.23 0.11 3.50
N LYS A 318 -12.53 0.17 2.21
CA LYS A 318 -13.25 1.25 1.54
C LYS A 318 -14.45 0.61 0.85
N ARG A 319 -14.76 1.02 -0.38
CA ARG A 319 -15.68 0.27 -1.27
C ARG A 319 -15.03 -0.97 -1.92
N PHE A 320 -13.85 -1.32 -1.44
CA PHE A 320 -13.00 -2.45 -1.79
C PHE A 320 -12.04 -2.68 -0.60
N LEU A 321 -11.38 -3.83 -0.55
CA LEU A 321 -10.33 -4.16 0.41
C LEU A 321 -8.96 -3.82 -0.17
N GLU A 322 -8.07 -3.28 0.65
CA GLU A 322 -6.69 -2.96 0.26
C GLU A 322 -5.71 -3.72 1.14
N MET A 323 -4.82 -4.48 0.51
CA MET A 323 -3.82 -5.32 1.19
C MET A 323 -2.50 -4.56 1.24
N ARG A 324 -2.10 -4.12 2.44
CA ARG A 324 -1.08 -3.09 2.68
C ARG A 324 0.23 -3.58 3.29
N GLY A 325 0.43 -4.88 3.48
CA GLY A 325 1.57 -5.44 4.22
C GLY A 325 2.90 -5.45 3.46
N ALA A 326 2.89 -5.45 2.13
CA ALA A 326 4.08 -5.75 1.34
C ALA A 326 5.00 -4.55 1.10
N ASP A 327 6.30 -4.78 1.29
CA ASP A 327 7.35 -3.86 0.87
C ASP A 327 7.33 -3.65 -0.66
N GLY A 328 7.80 -2.47 -1.08
CA GLY A 328 8.22 -2.22 -2.46
C GLY A 328 9.25 -3.26 -2.94
N GLY A 329 9.30 -3.52 -4.24
CA GLY A 329 10.24 -4.52 -4.76
C GLY A 329 10.37 -4.49 -6.29
N PRO A 330 11.33 -5.24 -6.87
CA PRO A 330 11.52 -5.31 -8.32
C PRO A 330 10.26 -5.72 -9.08
N TRP A 331 10.20 -5.44 -10.38
CA TRP A 331 8.97 -5.53 -11.19
C TRP A 331 8.21 -6.86 -11.08
N ARG A 332 8.92 -8.00 -10.98
CA ARG A 332 8.28 -9.31 -10.85
C ARG A 332 7.44 -9.42 -9.58
N ARG A 333 7.80 -8.69 -8.51
CA ARG A 333 7.05 -8.64 -7.25
C ARG A 333 5.83 -7.72 -7.32
N ILE A 334 5.84 -6.69 -8.18
CA ILE A 334 4.65 -5.88 -8.48
C ILE A 334 3.53 -6.79 -9.02
N CYS A 335 3.90 -7.75 -9.85
CA CYS A 335 2.99 -8.80 -10.34
C CYS A 335 2.66 -9.88 -9.30
N GLY A 336 3.65 -10.27 -8.48
CA GLY A 336 3.51 -11.36 -7.54
C GLY A 336 2.56 -11.07 -6.38
N LEU A 337 2.52 -9.83 -5.89
CA LEU A 337 1.61 -9.46 -4.79
C LEU A 337 0.12 -9.61 -5.15
N PRO A 338 -0.38 -9.00 -6.24
CA PRO A 338 -1.77 -9.18 -6.62
C PRO A 338 -2.06 -10.65 -6.96
N ALA A 339 -1.13 -11.38 -7.59
CA ALA A 339 -1.30 -12.82 -7.85
C ALA A 339 -1.52 -13.62 -6.56
N PHE A 340 -0.72 -13.34 -5.52
CA PHE A 340 -0.83 -14.00 -4.22
C PHE A 340 -2.23 -13.84 -3.61
N TRP A 341 -2.72 -12.60 -3.51
CA TRP A 341 -4.01 -12.31 -2.89
C TRP A 341 -5.19 -12.71 -3.77
N VAL A 342 -5.12 -12.51 -5.08
CA VAL A 342 -6.19 -12.95 -6.01
C VAL A 342 -6.35 -14.47 -5.97
N GLY A 343 -5.23 -15.21 -5.90
CA GLY A 343 -5.26 -16.66 -5.75
C GLY A 343 -5.91 -17.14 -4.45
N LEU A 344 -5.84 -16.34 -3.38
CA LEU A 344 -6.45 -16.68 -2.09
C LEU A 344 -7.91 -16.25 -2.00
N LEU A 345 -8.30 -15.16 -2.64
CA LEU A 345 -9.54 -14.45 -2.32
C LEU A 345 -10.60 -14.47 -3.43
N TYR A 346 -10.23 -14.73 -4.69
CA TYR A 346 -11.15 -14.65 -5.85
C TYR A 346 -11.59 -16.02 -6.39
N ASP A 347 -11.33 -17.09 -5.65
CA ASP A 347 -11.91 -18.41 -5.88
C ASP A 347 -12.51 -18.88 -4.55
N ASP A 348 -13.77 -19.34 -4.57
CA ASP A 348 -14.51 -19.69 -3.36
C ASP A 348 -13.87 -20.84 -2.58
N ALA A 349 -13.35 -21.86 -3.29
CA ALA A 349 -12.71 -23.00 -2.65
C ALA A 349 -11.37 -22.58 -2.02
N ALA A 350 -10.57 -21.78 -2.72
CA ALA A 350 -9.32 -21.26 -2.18
C ALA A 350 -9.55 -20.32 -0.97
N LEU A 351 -10.59 -19.49 -1.01
CA LEU A 351 -10.95 -18.62 0.11
C LEU A 351 -11.41 -19.44 1.32
N GLU A 352 -12.19 -20.50 1.11
CA GLU A 352 -12.59 -21.42 2.18
C GLU A 352 -11.39 -22.18 2.75
N ASP A 353 -10.49 -22.68 1.91
CA ASP A 353 -9.26 -23.36 2.36
C ASP A 353 -8.38 -22.41 3.19
N ALA A 354 -8.25 -21.13 2.79
CA ALA A 354 -7.49 -20.14 3.53
C ALA A 354 -8.16 -19.74 4.86
N ASP A 355 -9.49 -19.61 4.89
CA ASP A 355 -10.25 -19.35 6.12
C ASP A 355 -10.14 -20.53 7.09
N MET A 356 -10.23 -21.77 6.58
CA MET A 356 -10.05 -22.98 7.37
C MET A 356 -8.62 -23.13 7.91
N LEU A 357 -7.60 -22.85 7.10
CA LEU A 357 -6.19 -22.89 7.52
C LEU A 357 -5.88 -21.89 8.63
N THR A 358 -6.57 -20.75 8.63
CA THR A 358 -6.35 -19.67 9.61
C THR A 358 -7.43 -19.61 10.69
N LYS A 359 -8.36 -20.58 10.73
CA LYS A 359 -9.56 -20.53 11.57
C LYS A 359 -9.26 -20.30 13.05
N ASP A 360 -8.33 -21.08 13.59
CA ASP A 360 -8.00 -21.08 15.02
C ASP A 360 -6.96 -20.00 15.40
N TRP A 361 -6.56 -19.14 14.46
CA TRP A 361 -5.62 -18.05 14.74
C TRP A 361 -6.32 -16.93 15.52
N THR A 362 -5.78 -16.63 16.69
CA THR A 362 -6.27 -15.57 17.57
C THR A 362 -5.65 -14.21 17.23
N PHE A 363 -6.28 -13.11 17.69
CA PHE A 363 -5.74 -11.76 17.52
C PHE A 363 -4.32 -11.64 18.10
N ASP A 364 -4.12 -12.14 19.33
CA ASP A 364 -2.83 -12.05 20.02
C ASP A 364 -1.70 -12.79 19.28
N GLU A 365 -2.02 -13.95 18.69
CA GLU A 365 -1.05 -14.72 17.89
C GLU A 365 -0.68 -14.02 16.59
N VAL A 366 -1.66 -13.43 15.90
CA VAL A 366 -1.40 -12.64 14.67
C VAL A 366 -0.65 -11.36 14.99
N ASN A 367 -0.95 -10.72 16.13
CA ASN A 367 -0.22 -9.55 16.60
C ASN A 367 1.23 -9.92 16.96
N ALA A 368 1.45 -11.07 17.62
CA ALA A 368 2.80 -11.58 17.89
C ALA A 368 3.58 -11.87 16.59
N LEU A 369 2.92 -12.39 15.55
CA LEU A 369 3.52 -12.52 14.22
C LEU A 369 3.88 -11.16 13.63
N ARG A 370 2.99 -10.18 13.73
CA ARG A 370 3.23 -8.81 13.25
C ARG A 370 4.46 -8.18 13.90
N ASP A 371 4.69 -8.48 15.17
CA ASP A 371 5.87 -8.04 15.91
C ASP A 371 7.15 -8.78 15.52
N ALA A 372 7.06 -10.09 15.28
CA ALA A 372 8.23 -10.94 15.01
C ALA A 372 8.73 -10.84 13.55
N VAL A 373 7.81 -10.81 12.59
CA VAL A 373 8.11 -10.89 11.14
C VAL A 373 9.10 -9.83 10.67
N PRO A 374 9.02 -8.54 11.05
CA PRO A 374 9.96 -7.53 10.57
C PRO A 374 11.43 -7.90 10.78
N SER A 375 11.76 -8.63 11.85
CA SER A 375 13.13 -9.06 12.16
C SER A 375 13.42 -10.51 11.76
N GLN A 376 12.43 -11.40 11.82
CA GLN A 376 12.62 -12.85 11.64
C GLN A 376 12.18 -13.38 10.27
N GLY A 377 11.33 -12.64 9.55
CA GLY A 377 10.76 -13.05 8.27
C GLY A 377 10.09 -14.43 8.37
N LEU A 378 10.40 -15.31 7.41
CA LEU A 378 9.87 -16.68 7.37
C LEU A 378 10.38 -17.59 8.49
N LYS A 379 11.42 -17.18 9.24
CA LYS A 379 11.95 -17.93 10.38
C LYS A 379 11.19 -17.66 11.68
N ALA A 380 10.24 -16.71 11.68
CA ALA A 380 9.36 -16.45 12.81
C ALA A 380 8.68 -17.75 13.26
N LYS A 381 8.58 -17.96 14.59
CA LYS A 381 7.93 -19.16 15.12
C LYS A 381 6.43 -18.95 15.25
N PHE A 382 5.67 -19.92 14.77
CA PHE A 382 4.21 -19.93 14.82
C PHE A 382 3.72 -21.36 15.01
N HIS A 383 2.85 -21.59 16.00
CA HIS A 383 2.28 -22.91 16.31
C HIS A 383 3.30 -24.07 16.35
N GLY A 384 4.51 -23.80 16.89
CA GLY A 384 5.56 -24.80 17.07
C GLY A 384 6.47 -25.05 15.85
N HIS A 385 6.24 -24.38 14.72
CA HIS A 385 7.10 -24.47 13.55
C HIS A 385 7.51 -23.07 13.03
N GLU A 386 8.29 -23.02 11.95
CA GLU A 386 8.62 -21.75 11.29
C GLU A 386 7.46 -21.31 10.39
N LEU A 387 7.25 -20.00 10.28
CA LEU A 387 6.26 -19.40 9.41
C LEU A 387 6.44 -19.82 7.93
N TYR A 388 7.66 -20.23 7.55
CA TYR A 388 7.95 -20.90 6.29
C TYR A 388 7.00 -22.07 5.96
N GLU A 389 6.68 -22.94 6.93
CA GLU A 389 5.80 -24.09 6.66
C GLU A 389 4.36 -23.63 6.38
N THR A 390 3.87 -22.63 7.12
CA THR A 390 2.59 -21.95 6.80
C THR A 390 2.65 -21.32 5.41
N ALA A 391 3.74 -20.64 5.07
CA ALA A 391 3.92 -19.98 3.78
C ALA A 391 3.75 -20.96 2.63
N ARG A 392 4.32 -22.17 2.77
CA ARG A 392 4.21 -23.23 1.77
C ARG A 392 2.75 -23.64 1.54
N GLU A 393 1.98 -23.82 2.60
CA GLU A 393 0.57 -24.22 2.50
C GLU A 393 -0.28 -23.10 1.91
N VAL A 394 -0.11 -21.87 2.37
CA VAL A 394 -0.85 -20.70 1.87
C VAL A 394 -0.53 -20.42 0.39
N ILE A 395 0.74 -20.52 -0.02
CA ILE A 395 1.11 -20.37 -1.44
C ILE A 395 0.50 -21.50 -2.28
N ALA A 396 0.37 -22.72 -1.75
CA ALA A 396 -0.30 -23.81 -2.45
C ALA A 396 -1.79 -23.52 -2.68
N VAL A 397 -2.49 -22.98 -1.67
CA VAL A 397 -3.88 -22.51 -1.79
C VAL A 397 -3.99 -21.40 -2.83
N SER A 398 -3.13 -20.38 -2.76
CA SER A 398 -3.09 -19.28 -3.74
C SER A 398 -2.89 -19.81 -5.17
N LYS A 399 -1.96 -20.75 -5.37
CA LYS A 399 -1.71 -21.39 -6.67
C LYS A 399 -2.91 -22.20 -7.15
N ALA A 400 -3.65 -22.86 -6.26
CA ALA A 400 -4.87 -23.57 -6.61
C ALA A 400 -5.98 -22.62 -7.07
N GLY A 401 -6.21 -21.51 -6.36
CA GLY A 401 -7.22 -20.53 -6.75
C GLY A 401 -6.92 -19.83 -8.09
N LEU A 402 -5.65 -19.50 -8.36
CA LEU A 402 -5.26 -18.98 -9.69
C LEU A 402 -5.50 -19.99 -10.82
N ARG A 403 -5.29 -21.29 -10.59
CA ARG A 403 -5.62 -22.34 -11.58
C ARG A 403 -7.12 -22.43 -11.80
N ALA A 404 -7.90 -22.40 -10.72
CA ALA A 404 -9.36 -22.50 -10.78
C ALA A 404 -9.98 -21.32 -11.55
N ARG A 405 -9.45 -20.10 -11.36
CA ARG A 405 -9.83 -18.92 -12.15
C ARG A 405 -9.62 -19.08 -13.66
N ASN A 406 -8.66 -19.92 -14.06
CA ASN A 406 -8.39 -20.32 -15.45
C ASN A 406 -8.29 -19.14 -16.45
N LYS A 407 -7.65 -18.04 -16.03
CA LYS A 407 -7.39 -16.87 -16.89
C LYS A 407 -6.08 -17.07 -17.65
N LEU A 408 -6.18 -17.36 -18.93
CA LEU A 408 -5.04 -17.70 -19.78
C LEU A 408 -4.54 -16.50 -20.60
N ASN A 409 -3.23 -16.42 -20.79
CA ASN A 409 -2.63 -15.52 -21.80
C ASN A 409 -2.70 -16.13 -23.21
N LYS A 410 -2.12 -15.45 -24.20
CA LYS A 410 -2.13 -15.89 -25.62
C LYS A 410 -1.33 -17.17 -25.85
N GLU A 411 -0.38 -17.45 -24.97
CA GLU A 411 0.48 -18.64 -24.97
C GLU A 411 -0.14 -19.82 -24.21
N GLY A 412 -1.36 -19.66 -23.66
CA GLY A 412 -2.08 -20.70 -22.92
C GLY A 412 -1.60 -20.92 -21.49
N GLN A 413 -0.82 -19.98 -20.93
CA GLN A 413 -0.37 -20.03 -19.54
C GLN A 413 -1.38 -19.33 -18.62
N ASP A 414 -1.69 -19.96 -17.50
CA ASP A 414 -2.53 -19.37 -16.46
C ASP A 414 -1.76 -18.33 -15.61
N GLU A 415 -2.47 -17.69 -14.67
CA GLU A 415 -1.92 -16.65 -13.80
C GLU A 415 -0.92 -17.18 -12.75
N THR A 416 -0.76 -18.51 -12.59
CA THR A 416 0.17 -19.07 -11.58
C THR A 416 1.63 -18.73 -11.86
N ILE A 417 1.97 -18.40 -13.11
CA ILE A 417 3.32 -17.97 -13.50
C ILE A 417 3.79 -16.73 -12.70
N PHE A 418 2.86 -15.90 -12.22
CA PHE A 418 3.19 -14.70 -11.45
C PHE A 418 3.54 -14.98 -9.99
N LEU A 419 3.32 -16.20 -9.50
CA LEU A 419 3.82 -16.65 -8.19
C LEU A 419 5.30 -17.06 -8.22
N ALA A 420 5.96 -17.03 -9.38
CA ALA A 420 7.37 -17.43 -9.51
C ALA A 420 8.34 -16.72 -8.53
N PRO A 421 8.20 -15.42 -8.20
CA PRO A 421 9.04 -14.79 -7.18
C PRO A 421 8.87 -15.39 -5.78
N LEU A 422 7.68 -15.90 -5.47
CA LEU A 422 7.40 -16.57 -4.20
C LEU A 422 7.91 -18.01 -4.22
N ASP A 423 7.76 -18.72 -5.34
CA ASP A 423 8.37 -20.04 -5.55
C ASP A 423 9.90 -19.97 -5.35
N GLU A 424 10.56 -18.89 -5.81
CA GLU A 424 12.00 -18.65 -5.58
C GLU A 424 12.34 -18.43 -4.10
N VAL A 425 11.53 -17.65 -3.37
CA VAL A 425 11.69 -17.46 -1.91
C VAL A 425 11.58 -18.80 -1.19
N MET A 426 10.60 -19.62 -1.58
CA MET A 426 10.40 -20.95 -0.98
C MET A 426 11.56 -21.89 -1.31
N ALA A 427 12.02 -21.92 -2.56
CA ALA A 427 13.14 -22.78 -2.99
C ALA A 427 14.46 -22.41 -2.28
N LYS A 428 14.73 -21.12 -2.11
CA LYS A 428 15.95 -20.64 -1.41
C LYS A 428 15.83 -20.67 0.11
N ARG A 429 14.60 -20.69 0.65
CA ARG A 429 14.28 -20.40 2.06
C ARG A 429 14.85 -19.05 2.52
N ALA A 430 14.83 -18.07 1.63
CA ALA A 430 15.39 -16.74 1.87
C ALA A 430 14.52 -15.67 1.21
N THR A 431 14.26 -14.60 1.95
CA THR A 431 13.57 -13.38 1.50
C THR A 431 14.48 -12.53 0.60
N LEU A 432 13.91 -11.53 -0.10
CA LEU A 432 14.74 -10.58 -0.86
C LEU A 432 15.66 -9.79 0.07
N ALA A 433 15.19 -9.42 1.27
CA ALA A 433 16.03 -8.77 2.27
C ALA A 433 17.25 -9.62 2.66
N GLU A 434 17.09 -10.94 2.81
CA GLU A 434 18.20 -11.85 3.08
C GLU A 434 19.15 -12.00 1.89
N ASP A 435 18.62 -12.06 0.67
CA ASP A 435 19.44 -12.04 -0.56
C ASP A 435 20.28 -10.74 -0.62
N LEU A 436 19.68 -9.58 -0.32
CA LEU A 436 20.37 -8.28 -0.26
C LEU A 436 21.43 -8.24 0.84
N LEU A 437 21.15 -8.80 2.02
CA LEU A 437 22.13 -8.90 3.11
C LEU A 437 23.31 -9.82 2.75
N ALA A 438 23.06 -10.92 2.04
CA ALA A 438 24.12 -11.78 1.52
C ALA A 438 25.01 -11.05 0.49
N LEU A 439 24.41 -10.21 -0.38
CA LEU A 439 25.18 -9.36 -1.30
C LEU A 439 26.01 -8.31 -0.56
N TYR A 440 25.43 -7.64 0.44
CA TYR A 440 26.09 -6.68 1.32
C TYR A 440 27.32 -7.29 2.01
N HIS A 441 27.18 -8.48 2.60
CA HIS A 441 28.27 -9.19 3.27
C HIS A 441 29.28 -9.81 2.30
N GLY A 442 28.88 -10.07 1.05
CA GLY A 442 29.73 -10.62 0.00
C GLY A 442 30.24 -9.52 -0.93
N ARG A 443 29.83 -9.61 -2.21
CA ARG A 443 30.42 -8.83 -3.30
C ARG A 443 30.21 -7.33 -3.25
N TRP A 444 29.29 -6.83 -2.42
CA TRP A 444 29.13 -5.39 -2.19
C TRP A 444 30.06 -4.83 -1.10
N ASN A 445 30.81 -5.69 -0.41
CA ASN A 445 31.85 -5.32 0.54
C ASN A 445 31.40 -4.29 1.60
N GLY A 446 30.21 -4.51 2.18
CA GLY A 446 29.65 -3.63 3.21
C GLY A 446 29.09 -2.29 2.70
N SER A 447 28.88 -2.15 1.39
CA SER A 447 28.24 -0.98 0.78
C SER A 447 26.82 -1.27 0.32
N VAL A 448 25.92 -0.28 0.44
CA VAL A 448 24.57 -0.36 -0.15
C VAL A 448 24.52 0.20 -1.57
N GLU A 449 25.54 0.96 -2.02
CA GLU A 449 25.54 1.64 -3.32
C GLU A 449 25.18 0.73 -4.50
N PRO A 450 25.66 -0.53 -4.58
CA PRO A 450 25.34 -1.39 -5.71
C PRO A 450 23.84 -1.71 -5.86
N VAL A 451 23.01 -1.53 -4.82
CA VAL A 451 21.56 -1.74 -4.92
C VAL A 451 20.92 -0.80 -5.95
N PHE A 452 21.46 0.42 -6.09
CA PHE A 452 20.97 1.42 -7.05
C PHE A 452 21.30 1.06 -8.50
N GLU A 453 22.29 0.21 -8.75
CA GLU A 453 22.61 -0.24 -10.12
C GLU A 453 21.94 -1.58 -10.44
N GLU A 454 21.92 -2.51 -9.48
CA GLU A 454 21.52 -3.90 -9.73
C GLU A 454 20.01 -4.17 -9.55
N TYR A 455 19.32 -3.32 -8.78
CA TYR A 455 17.89 -3.47 -8.46
C TYR A 455 17.04 -2.29 -8.94
N GLN A 456 17.58 -1.40 -9.77
CA GLN A 456 16.80 -0.36 -10.44
C GLN A 456 15.82 -0.93 -11.47
N TYR A 457 14.75 -0.19 -11.77
CA TYR A 457 13.77 -0.52 -12.81
C TYR A 457 14.24 -0.23 -14.24
#